data_AF-A0A158L5B4-F1
#
_entry.id   AF-A0A158L5B4-F1
#
_cell.length_a   1.000
_cell.length_b   1.000
_cell.length_c   1.000
_cell.angle_alpha   90.00
_cell.angle_beta   90.00
_cell.angle_gamma   90.00
#
_symmetry.space_group_name_H-M   'P 1'
#
loop_
_entity.id
_entity.type
_entity.pdbx_description
1 polymer ?
#
loop_
_entity_poly.entity_id
_entity_poly.type
_entity_poly.pdbx_seq_one_letter_code
_entity_poly.pdbx_strand_id
1 'polypeptide(L)' 'MPEVLAGLRIGFSLTLLGTLIGEMFASQSGIGHMLMIAMGRNDSQTIMALASLLFIFATAVNLALLNWHQRLIKAS' A
#
# COMPACT_ATOMS: atom_id res chain seq x y z
N MET A 1 -15.62 -9.98 -15.23
CA MET A 1 -15.48 -10.56 -13.88
C MET A 1 -15.11 -9.45 -12.89
N PRO A 2 -16.07 -8.59 -12.47
CA PRO A 2 -15.81 -7.51 -11.51
C PRO A 2 -15.48 -8.00 -10.09
N GLU A 3 -15.86 -9.21 -9.68
CA GLU A 3 -15.57 -9.71 -8.33
C GLU A 3 -14.08 -9.98 -8.07
N VAL A 4 -13.34 -10.46 -9.08
CA VAL A 4 -11.90 -10.73 -8.98
C VAL A 4 -11.11 -9.43 -8.74
N LEU A 5 -11.54 -8.33 -9.36
CA LEU A 5 -10.94 -7.00 -9.16
C LEU A 5 -11.21 -6.45 -7.75
N ALA A 6 -12.42 -6.66 -7.23
CA ALA A 6 -12.75 -6.28 -5.87
C ALA A 6 -11.88 -7.07 -4.86
N GLY A 7 -11.74 -8.39 -5.06
CA GLY A 7 -10.89 -9.25 -4.23
C GLY A 7 -9.41 -8.87 -4.27
N LEU A 8 -8.87 -8.56 -5.46
CA LEU A 8 -7.47 -8.20 -5.64
C LEU A 8 -7.12 -6.85 -4.99
N ARG A 9 -7.99 -5.85 -5.09
CA ARG A 9 -7.82 -4.55 -4.41
C ARG A 9 -7.82 -4.69 -2.90
N ILE A 10 -8.74 -5.49 -2.36
CA ILE A 10 -8.83 -5.75 -0.92
C ILE A 10 -7.59 -6.53 -0.45
N GLY A 11 -7.21 -7.59 -1.18
CA GLY A 11 -6.02 -8.40 -0.87
C GLY A 11 -4.74 -7.58 -0.90
N PHE A 12 -4.54 -6.75 -1.93
CA PHE A 12 -3.38 -5.87 -2.02
C PHE A 12 -3.31 -4.88 -0.85
N SER A 13 -4.44 -4.25 -0.50
CA SER A 13 -4.51 -3.34 0.65
C SER A 13 -4.18 -4.06 1.96
N LEU A 14 -4.67 -5.30 2.12
CA LEU A 14 -4.42 -6.12 3.30
C LEU A 14 -2.94 -6.54 3.41
N THR A 15 -2.32 -6.96 2.31
CA THR A 15 -0.89 -7.30 2.28
C THR A 15 -0.02 -6.09 2.57
N LEU A 16 -0.32 -4.94 1.94
CA LEU A 16 0.43 -3.72 2.17
C LEU A 16 0.35 -3.28 3.65
N LEU A 17 -0.85 -3.34 4.24
CA LEU A 17 -1.05 -3.05 5.64
C LEU A 17 -0.31 -4.03 6.55
N GLY A 18 -0.39 -5.33 6.25
CA GLY A 18 0.31 -6.38 7.01
C GLY A 18 1.83 -6.21 6.97
N THR A 19 2.41 -5.91 5.81
CA THR A 19 3.84 -5.63 5.66
C THR A 19 4.25 -4.37 6.41
N LEU A 20 3.47 -3.28 6.32
CA LEU A 20 3.75 -2.05 7.06
C LEU A 20 3.72 -2.26 8.57
N ILE A 21 2.70 -2.95 9.08
CA ILE A 21 2.62 -3.31 10.50
C ILE A 21 3.82 -4.21 10.88
N GLY A 22 4.19 -5.17 10.04
CA GLY A 22 5.39 -5.99 10.23
C GLY A 22 6.67 -5.15 10.33
N GLU A 23 6.87 -4.19 9.43
CA GLU A 23 8.00 -3.25 9.47
C GLU A 23 7.97 -2.35 10.71
N MET A 24 6.79 -1.95 11.17
CA MET A 24 6.64 -1.13 12.38
C MET A 24 7.13 -1.84 13.63
N PHE A 25 7.02 -3.17 13.75
CA PHE A 25 7.39 -3.87 14.99
C PHE A 25 8.66 -4.71 14.87
N ALA A 26 8.96 -5.25 13.68
CA ALA A 26 10.04 -6.20 13.49
C ALA A 26 11.27 -5.61 12.78
N SER A 27 11.17 -4.43 12.16
CA SER A 27 12.26 -3.85 11.39
C SER A 27 12.89 -2.64 12.06
N GLN A 28 14.21 -2.48 11.88
CA GLN A 28 14.97 -1.26 12.23
C GLN A 28 15.15 -0.31 11.04
N SER A 29 14.54 -0.61 9.90
CA SER A 29 14.60 0.19 8.67
C SER A 29 13.35 -0.02 7.82
N GLY A 30 12.96 0.96 7.03
CA GLY A 30 11.78 0.90 6.16
C GLY A 30 10.73 1.95 6.48
N ILE A 31 9.68 2.00 5.64
CA ILE A 31 8.62 3.01 5.73
C ILE A 31 7.79 2.81 6.99
N GLY A 32 7.48 1.56 7.35
CA GLY A 32 6.77 1.26 8.59
C GLY A 32 7.55 1.70 9.83
N HIS A 33 8.86 1.45 9.85
CA HIS A 33 9.73 1.88 10.95
C HIS A 33 9.78 3.42 11.09
N MET A 34 9.93 4.15 9.98
CA MET A 34 9.90 5.62 9.98
C MET A 34 8.55 6.18 10.43
N LEU A 35 7.45 5.53 10.04
CA LEU A 35 6.10 5.90 10.49
C LEU A 35 5.96 5.71 12.00
N MET A 36 6.48 4.60 12.54
CA MET A 36 6.48 4.32 13.98
C MET A 36 7.28 5.36 14.78
N ILE A 37 8.46 5.76 14.29
CA ILE A 37 9.26 6.84 14.91
C ILE A 37 8.52 8.18 14.84
N ALA A 38 7.93 8.54 13.70
CA ALA A 38 7.20 9.78 13.54
C ALA A 38 5.97 9.86 14.46
N MET A 39 5.25 8.74 14.62
CA MET A 39 4.17 8.59 15.59
C MET A 39 4.65 8.78 17.03
N GLY A 40 5.76 8.15 17.42
CA GLY A 40 6.34 8.33 18.75
C GLY A 40 6.81 9.76 19.04
N ARG A 41 7.22 10.49 18.01
CA ARG A 41 7.60 11.91 18.09
C ARG A 41 6.44 12.88 17.93
N ASN A 42 5.22 12.37 17.73
CA ASN A 42 4.03 13.15 17.41
C ASN A 42 4.25 14.13 16.24
N ASP A 43 5.09 13.75 15.29
CA ASP A 43 5.41 14.51 14.09
C ASP A 43 4.34 14.24 13.03
N SER A 44 3.26 15.00 13.13
CA SER A 44 2.10 14.89 12.24
C SER A 44 2.46 15.17 10.77
N GLN A 45 3.46 16.02 10.52
CA GLN A 45 3.91 16.35 9.16
C GLN A 45 4.52 15.13 8.49
N THR A 46 5.44 14.45 9.17
CA THR A 46 6.09 13.23 8.64
C THR A 46 5.07 12.10 8.47
N ILE A 47 4.15 11.91 9.43
CA ILE A 47 3.09 10.90 9.32
C ILE A 47 2.21 11.14 8.09
N MET A 48 1.76 12.38 7.88
CA MET A 48 0.94 12.72 6.72
C MET A 48 1.68 12.57 5.40
N ALA A 49 2.96 12.94 5.35
CA ALA A 49 3.78 12.79 4.15
C ALA A 49 3.94 11.31 3.77
N LEU A 50 4.27 10.46 4.74
CA LEU A 50 4.40 9.01 4.54
C LEU A 50 3.07 8.35 4.19
N ALA A 51 1.98 8.71 4.88
CA ALA A 51 0.65 8.19 4.58
C ALA A 51 0.18 8.57 3.16
N SER A 52 0.41 9.82 2.76
CA SER A 52 0.06 10.29 1.40
C SER A 52 0.89 9.58 0.32
N LEU A 53 2.20 9.38 0.57
CA LEU A 53 3.08 8.61 -0.32
C LEU A 53 2.55 7.18 -0.50
N LEU A 54 2.23 6.49 0.60
CA LEU A 54 1.69 5.14 0.58
C LEU A 54 0.33 5.08 -0.12
N PHE A 55 -0.53 6.07 0.08
CA PHE A 55 -1.83 6.14 -0.58
C PHE A 55 -1.71 6.31 -2.10
N ILE A 56 -0.84 7.21 -2.56
CA ILE A 56 -0.55 7.42 -3.97
C ILE A 56 0.05 6.15 -4.57
N PHE A 57 1.03 5.54 -3.90
CA PHE A 57 1.64 4.30 -4.34
C PHE A 57 0.62 3.16 -4.44
N ALA A 58 -0.20 2.96 -3.41
CA ALA A 58 -1.23 1.93 -3.40
C ALA A 58 -2.25 2.13 -4.52
N THR A 59 -2.66 3.38 -4.75
CA THR A 59 -3.60 3.72 -5.84
C THR A 59 -2.96 3.48 -7.21
N ALA A 60 -1.71 3.90 -7.40
CA ALA A 60 -0.98 3.70 -8.65
C ALA A 60 -0.81 2.20 -8.96
N VAL A 61 -0.44 1.38 -7.96
CA VAL A 61 -0.33 -0.07 -8.13
C VAL A 61 -1.70 -0.68 -8.45
N ASN A 62 -2.76 -0.31 -7.73
CA ASN A 62 -4.11 -0.79 -8.01
C ASN A 62 -4.55 -0.48 -9.46
N LEU A 63 -4.30 0.74 -9.95
CA LEU A 63 -4.61 1.14 -11.32
C LEU A 63 -3.74 0.41 -12.36
N ALA A 64 -2.44 0.26 -12.10
CA ALA A 64 -1.53 -0.47 -12.98
C ALA A 64 -1.93 -1.95 -13.12
N LEU A 65 -2.28 -2.58 -12.00
CA LEU A 65 -2.73 -3.97 -11.94
C LEU A 65 -4.04 -4.16 -12.72
N LEU A 66 -4.96 -3.20 -12.61
CA LEU A 66 -6.22 -3.17 -13.34
C LEU A 66 -5.99 -3.04 -14.85
N ASN A 67 -5.11 -2.14 -15.27
CA ASN A 67 -4.74 -1.97 -16.68
C ASN A 67 -4.05 -3.22 -17.24
N TRP A 68 -3.17 -3.87 -16.47
CA TRP A 68 -2.49 -5.10 -16.90
C TRP A 68 -3.49 -6.25 -17.09
N HIS A 69 -4.41 -6.41 -16.13
CA HIS A 69 -5.45 -7.43 -16.21
C HIS A 69 -6.41 -7.20 -17.40
N GLN A 70 -6.79 -5.95 -17.65
CA GLN A 70 -7.61 -5.60 -18.82
C GLN A 70 -6.89 -5.88 -20.15
N ARG A 71 -5.57 -5.62 -20.22
CA ARG A 71 -4.77 -5.94 -21.41
C ARG A 71 -4.71 -7.45 -21.67
N LEU A 72 -4.61 -8.26 -20.63
CA LEU A 72 -4.59 -9.73 -20.76
C LEU A 72 -5.94 -10.29 -21.23
N ILE A 73 -7.05 -9.73 -20.75
CA ILE A 73 -8.40 -10.17 -21.18
C ILE A 73 -8.68 -9.74 -22.63
N LYS A 74 -8.18 -8.58 -23.08
CA LYS A 74 -8.39 -8.10 -24.45
C LYS A 74 -7.51 -8.79 -25.50
N ALA A 75 -6.50 -9.55 -25.07
CA ALA A 75 -5.57 -10.28 -25.93
C ALA A 75 -5.92 -11.77 -26.13
N SER A 76 -7.01 -12.25 -25.51
CA SER A 76 -7.59 -13.59 -25.70
C SER A 76 -8.97 -13.51 -26.33
#